data_AF-F3GIY2-F1
#
_entry.id   AF-F3GIY2-F1
#
_cell.length_a   1.000
_cell.length_b   1.000
_cell.length_c   1.000
_cell.angle_alpha   90.00
_cell.angle_beta   90.00
_cell.angle_gamma   90.00
#
_symmetry.space_group_name_H-M   'P 1'
#
loop_
_entity.id
_entity.type
_entity.pdbx_description
1 polymer ?
#
loop_
_entity_poly.entity_id
_entity_poly.type
_entity_poly.pdbx_seq_one_letter_code
_entity_poly.pdbx_strand_id
1 'polypeptide(L)'
;MSKFFIDRPIFAWVIALVIMLVGALSISSLPINQYPSIAPPAIGIQVTYPGASAQTVQDTVVQVIEQQLNGIDNLRYVSSESNSDGSMTITATFNQGTNPDTAQVQVQNKLNLATPLLPQEVQQQGIRVTKAVKNFLMVIGLVSEDGSMGKEDLANYIVSNMQDPISRTSGVGDFQVFGSQYAMRIWLDPAKLNNFQLTPVDVKNAITAQNVQVSSGQLGGLPSISGQQLNATIIGKTRLQTAEQSGN
;
A
#
# COMPACT_ATOMS: atom_id res chain seq x y z
N MET A 1 4.08 8.79 -60.85
CA MET A 1 3.33 9.20 -59.65
C MET A 1 2.77 10.61 -59.79
N SER A 2 3.58 11.67 -59.90
CA SER A 2 3.05 13.04 -59.93
C SER A 2 2.15 13.37 -61.13
N LYS A 3 2.46 12.89 -62.36
CA LYS A 3 1.59 13.06 -63.53
C LYS A 3 0.19 12.42 -63.36
N PHE A 4 0.10 11.29 -62.65
CA PHE A 4 -1.18 10.60 -62.39
C PHE A 4 -2.14 11.41 -61.51
N PHE A 5 -1.61 12.15 -60.52
CA PHE A 5 -2.41 13.02 -59.66
C PHE A 5 -2.76 14.36 -60.34
N ILE A 6 -1.98 14.81 -61.33
CA ILE A 6 -2.29 15.98 -62.17
C ILE A 6 -3.52 15.70 -63.04
N ASP A 7 -3.59 14.50 -63.65
CA ASP A 7 -4.71 14.11 -64.50
C ASP A 7 -5.96 13.68 -63.69
N ARG A 8 -5.84 13.50 -62.36
CA ARG A 8 -6.92 13.07 -61.45
C ARG A 8 -6.97 13.91 -60.16
N PRO A 9 -7.33 15.20 -60.24
CA PRO A 9 -7.31 16.11 -59.09
C PRO A 9 -8.29 15.71 -57.98
N ILE A 10 -9.44 15.11 -58.31
CA ILE A 10 -10.42 14.63 -57.32
C ILE A 10 -9.81 13.50 -56.48
N PHE A 11 -9.06 12.58 -57.09
CA PHE A 11 -8.43 11.47 -56.37
C PHE A 11 -7.36 11.95 -55.39
N ALA A 12 -6.59 12.99 -55.76
CA ALA A 12 -5.65 13.64 -54.87
C ALA A 12 -6.35 14.25 -53.64
N TRP A 13 -7.49 14.94 -53.86
CA TRP A 13 -8.32 15.49 -52.77
C TRP A 13 -8.90 14.42 -51.86
N VAL A 14 -9.35 13.29 -52.42
CA VAL A 14 -9.86 12.17 -51.61
C VAL A 14 -8.77 11.63 -50.68
N ILE A 15 -7.55 11.42 -51.17
CA ILE A 15 -6.44 10.97 -50.32
C ILE A 15 -6.12 12.02 -49.24
N ALA A 16 -6.07 13.31 -49.60
CA ALA A 16 -5.82 14.38 -48.64
C ALA A 16 -6.91 14.42 -47.55
N LEU A 17 -8.19 14.29 -47.93
CA LEU A 17 -9.32 14.24 -47.00
C LEU A 17 -9.26 13.00 -46.11
N VAL A 18 -8.89 11.84 -46.64
CA VAL A 18 -8.70 10.62 -45.84
C VAL A 18 -7.56 10.80 -44.83
N ILE A 19 -6.43 11.37 -45.24
CA ILE A 19 -5.31 11.66 -44.32
C ILE A 19 -5.72 12.66 -43.24
N MET A 20 -6.42 13.74 -43.62
CA MET A 20 -6.92 14.72 -42.65
C MET A 20 -7.94 14.12 -41.69
N LEU A 21 -8.84 13.26 -42.17
CA LEU A 21 -9.82 12.57 -41.33
C LEU A 21 -9.15 11.63 -40.34
N VAL A 22 -8.19 10.81 -40.80
CA VAL A 22 -7.40 9.93 -39.93
C VAL A 22 -6.58 10.73 -38.93
N GLY A 23 -5.95 11.83 -39.36
CA GLY A 23 -5.21 12.74 -38.49
C GLY A 23 -6.09 13.37 -37.41
N ALA A 24 -7.28 13.86 -37.79
CA ALA A 24 -8.23 14.46 -36.86
C ALA A 24 -8.76 13.44 -35.82
N LEU A 25 -9.05 12.21 -36.25
CA LEU A 25 -9.43 11.11 -35.34
C LEU A 25 -8.25 10.65 -34.45
N SER A 26 -7.02 10.76 -34.92
CA SER A 26 -5.84 10.42 -34.11
C SER A 26 -5.58 11.46 -33.03
N ILE A 27 -5.79 12.75 -33.31
CA ILE A 27 -5.60 13.83 -32.33
C ILE A 27 -6.50 13.65 -31.11
N SER A 28 -7.73 13.15 -31.29
CA SER A 28 -8.67 12.95 -30.17
C SER A 28 -8.34 11.74 -29.28
N SER A 29 -7.50 10.81 -29.74
CA SER A 29 -7.10 9.60 -28.99
C SER A 29 -5.67 9.62 -28.47
N LEU A 30 -4.84 10.57 -28.94
CA LEU A 30 -3.44 10.68 -28.53
C LEU A 30 -3.30 11.20 -27.09
N PRO A 31 -2.52 10.52 -26.22
CA PRO A 31 -2.21 11.03 -24.89
C PRO A 31 -1.42 12.35 -24.97
N ILE A 32 -1.79 13.31 -24.12
CA ILE A 32 -1.09 14.60 -23.99
C ILE A 32 -0.19 14.51 -22.76
N ASN A 33 1.13 14.68 -22.96
CA ASN A 33 2.13 14.67 -21.90
C ASN A 33 3.12 15.82 -22.11
N GLN A 34 3.69 16.36 -21.03
CA GLN A 34 4.75 17.39 -21.13
C GLN A 34 6.05 16.81 -21.71
N TYR A 35 6.41 15.60 -21.29
CA TYR A 35 7.56 14.83 -21.76
C TYR A 35 7.19 13.34 -21.87
N PRO A 36 7.82 12.58 -22.78
CA PRO A 36 7.74 11.13 -22.73
C PRO A 36 8.41 10.59 -21.45
N SER A 37 8.08 9.35 -21.06
CA SER A 37 8.72 8.71 -19.92
C SER A 37 10.20 8.42 -20.21
N ILE A 38 11.08 9.29 -19.71
CA ILE A 38 12.54 9.17 -19.83
C ILE A 38 13.21 8.63 -18.57
N ALA A 39 12.48 8.58 -17.45
CA ALA A 39 13.01 8.11 -16.18
C ALA A 39 13.12 6.56 -16.19
N PRO A 40 14.21 5.99 -15.65
CA PRO A 40 14.30 4.55 -15.46
C PRO A 40 13.21 4.08 -14.49
N PRO A 41 12.60 2.90 -14.72
CA PRO A 41 11.61 2.36 -13.81
C PRO A 41 12.26 1.98 -12.47
N ALA A 42 11.53 2.19 -11.38
CA ALA A 42 11.99 1.87 -10.04
C ALA A 42 10.86 1.23 -9.22
N ILE A 43 11.22 0.32 -8.32
CA ILE A 43 10.31 -0.33 -7.39
C ILE A 43 10.72 0.05 -5.97
N GLY A 44 9.77 0.58 -5.22
CA GLY A 44 9.93 0.96 -3.82
C GLY A 44 9.42 -0.16 -2.91
N ILE A 45 10.19 -0.48 -1.87
CA ILE A 45 9.82 -1.38 -0.78
C ILE A 45 9.83 -0.56 0.50
N GLN A 46 8.70 -0.49 1.19
CA GLN A 46 8.52 0.35 2.38
C GLN A 46 7.94 -0.48 3.51
N VAL A 47 8.51 -0.31 4.71
CA VAL A 47 7.96 -0.86 5.95
C VAL A 47 8.45 -0.03 7.14
N THR A 48 7.76 -0.15 8.27
CA THR A 48 8.15 0.49 9.53
C THR A 48 8.42 -0.59 10.57
N TYR A 49 9.48 -0.41 11.36
CA TYR A 49 9.74 -1.20 12.57
C TYR A 49 9.54 -0.28 13.79
N PRO A 50 8.33 -0.29 14.40
CA PRO A 50 8.02 0.63 15.49
C PRO A 50 8.96 0.47 16.69
N GLY A 51 9.59 1.58 17.10
CA GLY A 51 10.50 1.62 18.25
C GLY A 51 11.93 1.15 17.97
N ALA A 52 12.26 0.78 16.73
CA ALA A 52 13.63 0.41 16.36
C ALA A 52 14.48 1.66 16.02
N SER A 53 15.78 1.57 16.32
CA SER A 53 16.75 2.59 15.87
C SER A 53 17.06 2.41 14.38
N ALA A 54 17.57 3.47 13.72
CA ALA A 54 17.99 3.40 12.32
C ALA A 54 19.00 2.26 12.07
N GLN A 55 19.94 2.03 13.00
CA GLN A 55 20.90 0.94 12.89
C GLN A 55 20.23 -0.43 13.01
N THR A 56 19.30 -0.59 13.96
CA THR A 56 18.53 -1.83 14.13
C THR A 56 17.74 -2.15 12.86
N VAL A 57 17.08 -1.15 12.27
CA VAL A 57 16.34 -1.30 11.00
C VAL A 57 17.26 -1.69 9.86
N GLN A 58 18.42 -1.04 9.77
CA GLN A 58 19.42 -1.35 8.74
C GLN A 58 19.86 -2.82 8.81
N ASP A 59 20.25 -3.29 9.99
CA ASP A 59 20.86 -4.61 10.16
C ASP A 59 19.83 -5.76 10.13
N THR A 60 18.63 -5.53 10.67
CA THR A 60 17.62 -6.60 10.82
C THR A 60 16.61 -6.68 9.70
N VAL A 61 16.43 -5.59 8.93
CA VAL A 61 15.41 -5.52 7.87
C VAL A 61 16.03 -5.18 6.52
N VAL A 62 16.69 -4.03 6.42
CA VAL A 62 17.15 -3.51 5.12
C VAL A 62 18.18 -4.45 4.49
N GLN A 63 19.26 -4.78 5.21
CA GLN A 63 20.31 -5.64 4.69
C GLN A 63 19.77 -7.02 4.26
N VAL A 64 18.84 -7.60 5.04
CA VAL A 64 18.23 -8.89 4.74
C VAL A 64 17.45 -8.84 3.42
N ILE A 65 16.68 -7.77 3.19
CA ILE A 65 15.95 -7.59 1.93
C ILE A 65 16.92 -7.31 0.78
N GLU A 66 17.87 -6.40 0.95
CA GLU A 66 18.85 -6.05 -0.09
C GLU A 66 19.65 -7.27 -0.58
N GLN A 67 20.08 -8.13 0.34
CA GLN A 67 20.79 -9.36 -0.02
C GLN A 67 19.96 -10.27 -0.93
N GLN A 68 18.64 -10.32 -0.73
CA GLN A 68 17.73 -11.14 -1.56
C GLN A 68 17.40 -10.49 -2.91
N LEU A 69 17.54 -9.17 -3.06
CA LEU A 69 17.31 -8.46 -4.33
C LEU A 69 18.38 -8.76 -5.39
N ASN A 70 19.46 -9.45 -5.02
CA ASN A 70 20.47 -9.89 -5.97
C ASN A 70 19.91 -10.87 -7.02
N GLY A 71 20.41 -10.71 -8.25
CA GLY A 71 20.01 -11.56 -9.39
C GLY A 71 18.62 -11.27 -9.94
N ILE A 72 18.09 -10.06 -9.70
CA ILE A 72 16.93 -9.54 -10.43
C ILE A 72 17.39 -9.02 -11.80
N ASP A 73 16.63 -9.34 -12.85
CA ASP A 73 16.96 -8.95 -14.22
C ASP A 73 16.90 -7.43 -14.41
N ASN A 74 17.82 -6.90 -15.22
CA ASN A 74 17.88 -5.47 -15.55
C ASN A 74 18.00 -4.53 -14.35
N LEU A 75 18.38 -5.04 -13.18
CA LEU A 75 18.66 -4.22 -12.01
C LEU A 75 19.86 -3.32 -12.31
N ARG A 76 19.67 -2.01 -12.13
CA ARG A 76 20.70 -1.00 -12.37
C ARG A 76 21.45 -0.66 -11.10
N TYR A 77 20.71 -0.33 -10.04
CA TYR A 77 21.25 -0.10 -8.70
C TYR A 77 20.14 -0.21 -7.66
N VAL A 78 20.53 -0.41 -6.40
CA VAL A 78 19.64 -0.36 -5.24
C VAL A 78 20.13 0.76 -4.33
N SER A 79 19.20 1.51 -3.76
CA SER A 79 19.48 2.48 -2.70
C SER A 79 18.49 2.30 -1.57
N SER A 80 18.97 2.34 -0.32
CA SER A 80 18.14 2.20 0.87
C SER A 80 18.31 3.36 1.83
N GLU A 81 17.25 3.65 2.58
CA GLU A 81 17.25 4.62 3.66
C GLU A 81 16.63 3.97 4.91
N SER A 82 17.28 4.15 6.06
CA SER A 82 16.81 3.70 7.38
C SER A 82 16.74 4.91 8.30
N ASN A 83 15.57 5.18 8.87
CA ASN A 83 15.30 6.37 9.66
C ASN A 83 15.15 6.07 11.15
N SER A 84 15.32 7.09 11.98
CA SER A 84 15.21 6.97 13.45
C SER A 84 13.79 6.78 13.98
N ASP A 85 12.78 7.05 13.15
CA ASP A 85 11.38 6.75 13.44
C ASP A 85 11.01 5.27 13.17
N GLY A 86 12.00 4.47 12.76
CA GLY A 86 11.83 3.06 12.42
C GLY A 86 11.36 2.82 10.98
N SER A 87 11.08 3.87 10.20
CA SER A 87 10.73 3.73 8.79
C SER A 87 11.95 3.38 7.94
N MET A 88 11.73 2.60 6.90
CA MET A 88 12.74 2.35 5.88
C MET A 88 12.14 2.35 4.48
N THR A 89 12.99 2.66 3.53
CA THR A 89 12.66 2.59 2.10
C THR A 89 13.82 1.99 1.34
N ILE A 90 13.55 0.96 0.54
CA ILE A 90 14.50 0.43 -0.45
C ILE A 90 13.96 0.75 -1.84
N THR A 91 14.77 1.38 -2.67
CA THR A 91 14.46 1.69 -4.07
C THR A 91 15.35 0.86 -4.98
N ALA A 92 14.77 -0.14 -5.64
CA ALA A 92 15.42 -0.90 -6.69
C ALA A 92 15.18 -0.21 -8.03
N THR A 93 16.22 0.35 -8.64
CA THR A 93 16.16 1.05 -9.93
C THR A 93 16.61 0.13 -11.05
N PHE A 94 15.89 0.12 -12.17
CA PHE A 94 16.11 -0.77 -13.30
C PHE A 94 16.62 -0.03 -14.53
N ASN A 95 17.15 -0.77 -15.50
CA ASN A 95 17.54 -0.21 -16.80
C ASN A 95 16.31 0.26 -17.59
N GLN A 96 16.51 1.27 -18.45
CA GLN A 96 15.45 1.79 -19.31
C GLN A 96 14.95 0.71 -20.28
N GLY A 97 13.64 0.69 -20.53
CA GLY A 97 12.98 -0.35 -21.33
C GLY A 97 12.51 -1.58 -20.54
N THR A 98 12.90 -1.70 -19.26
CA THR A 98 12.37 -2.75 -18.38
C THR A 98 10.87 -2.56 -18.16
N ASN A 99 10.08 -3.64 -18.25
CA ASN A 99 8.66 -3.59 -17.93
C ASN A 99 8.47 -3.41 -16.39
N PRO A 100 7.80 -2.34 -15.92
CA PRO A 100 7.61 -2.08 -14.49
C PRO A 100 6.80 -3.16 -13.75
N ASP A 101 5.84 -3.80 -14.42
CA ASP A 101 5.04 -4.90 -13.84
C ASP A 101 5.91 -6.13 -13.61
N THR A 102 6.75 -6.49 -14.58
CA THR A 102 7.70 -7.60 -14.44
C THR A 102 8.72 -7.31 -13.34
N ALA A 103 9.28 -6.10 -13.31
CA ALA A 103 10.19 -5.66 -12.26
C ALA A 103 9.55 -5.76 -10.85
N GLN A 104 8.30 -5.30 -10.71
CA GLN A 104 7.56 -5.39 -9.46
C GLN A 104 7.36 -6.85 -9.01
N VAL A 105 6.95 -7.73 -9.92
CA VAL A 105 6.77 -9.16 -9.62
C VAL A 105 8.09 -9.81 -9.22
N GLN A 106 9.20 -9.50 -9.91
CA GLN A 106 10.53 -10.02 -9.55
C GLN A 106 10.95 -9.57 -8.16
N VAL A 107 10.79 -8.28 -7.84
CA VAL A 107 11.06 -7.74 -6.50
C VAL A 107 10.20 -8.41 -5.44
N GLN A 108 8.89 -8.56 -5.69
CA GLN A 108 7.99 -9.23 -4.77
C GLN A 108 8.38 -10.69 -4.53
N ASN A 109 8.77 -11.41 -5.58
CA ASN A 109 9.22 -12.80 -5.47
C ASN A 109 10.49 -12.93 -4.61
N LYS A 110 11.45 -12.02 -4.78
CA LYS A 110 12.66 -11.97 -3.95
C LYS A 110 12.35 -11.55 -2.51
N LEU A 111 11.49 -10.55 -2.33
CA LEU A 111 11.05 -10.09 -1.02
C LEU A 111 10.39 -11.22 -0.23
N ASN A 112 9.55 -12.04 -0.87
CA ASN A 112 8.90 -13.17 -0.22
C ASN A 112 9.89 -14.22 0.33
N LEU A 113 11.09 -14.33 -0.25
CA LEU A 113 12.16 -15.17 0.29
C LEU A 113 12.83 -14.53 1.51
N ALA A 114 12.86 -13.20 1.57
CA ALA A 114 13.40 -12.44 2.71
C ALA A 114 12.42 -12.41 3.89
N THR A 115 11.10 -12.32 3.64
CA THR A 115 10.07 -12.10 4.67
C THR A 115 10.19 -13.00 5.90
N PRO A 116 10.43 -14.33 5.79
CA PRO A 116 10.53 -15.20 6.97
C PRO A 116 11.76 -14.92 7.86
N LEU A 117 12.78 -14.25 7.32
CA LEU A 117 14.00 -13.88 8.04
C LEU A 117 13.86 -12.55 8.80
N LEU A 118 12.78 -11.80 8.56
CA LEU A 118 12.54 -10.50 9.18
C LEU A 118 11.93 -10.66 10.57
N PRO A 119 12.11 -9.68 11.48
CA PRO A 119 11.42 -9.66 12.76
C PRO A 119 9.90 -9.77 12.62
N GLN A 120 9.24 -10.48 13.54
CA GLN A 120 7.79 -10.70 13.47
C GLN A 120 7.00 -9.40 13.54
N GLU A 121 7.47 -8.42 14.30
CA GLU A 121 6.87 -7.10 14.42
C GLU A 121 6.79 -6.38 13.06
N VAL A 122 7.80 -6.55 12.22
CA VAL A 122 7.89 -5.99 10.86
C VAL A 122 6.97 -6.73 9.91
N GLN A 123 6.98 -8.08 9.97
CA GLN A 123 6.07 -8.90 9.16
C GLN A 123 4.60 -8.55 9.43
N GLN A 124 4.24 -8.27 10.69
CA GLN A 124 2.89 -7.87 11.10
C GLN A 124 2.48 -6.49 10.60
N GLN A 125 3.40 -5.55 10.37
CA GLN A 125 3.06 -4.26 9.77
C GLN A 125 2.62 -4.37 8.31
N GLY A 126 3.09 -5.42 7.61
CA GLY A 126 2.93 -5.57 6.17
C GLY A 126 3.94 -4.72 5.40
N ILE A 127 4.57 -5.34 4.40
CA ILE A 127 5.58 -4.68 3.56
C ILE A 127 4.88 -4.18 2.28
N ARG A 128 4.98 -2.89 1.99
CA ARG A 128 4.41 -2.30 0.78
C ARG A 128 5.43 -2.35 -0.35
N VAL A 129 5.02 -2.86 -1.51
CA VAL A 129 5.83 -2.86 -2.75
C VAL A 129 5.08 -2.08 -3.82
N THR A 130 5.64 -0.95 -4.24
CA THR A 130 5.01 -0.01 -5.17
C THR A 130 5.94 0.35 -6.32
N LYS A 131 5.38 0.81 -7.45
CA LYS A 131 6.16 1.39 -8.54
C LYS A 131 6.59 2.78 -8.08
N ALA A 132 7.87 2.94 -7.77
CA ALA A 132 8.38 4.16 -7.19
C ALA A 132 8.47 5.27 -8.25
N VAL A 133 7.96 6.44 -7.89
CA VAL A 133 8.10 7.68 -8.64
C VAL A 133 8.56 8.75 -7.66
N LYS A 134 9.56 9.56 -8.03
CA LYS A 134 10.18 10.53 -7.10
C LYS A 134 9.32 11.77 -6.85
N ASN A 135 8.31 12.04 -7.68
CA ASN A 135 7.50 13.25 -7.60
C ASN A 135 6.05 12.93 -7.22
N PHE A 136 5.44 13.80 -6.41
CA PHE A 136 4.00 13.83 -6.22
C PHE A 136 3.32 14.48 -7.43
N LEU A 137 2.27 13.84 -7.95
CA LEU A 137 1.41 14.45 -8.97
C LEU A 137 0.56 15.58 -8.36
N MET A 138 0.00 15.33 -7.18
CA MET A 138 -0.83 16.27 -6.42
C MET A 138 -0.81 15.92 -4.94
N VAL A 139 -1.18 16.89 -4.10
CA VAL A 139 -1.44 16.68 -2.67
C VAL A 139 -2.86 17.13 -2.38
N ILE A 140 -3.66 16.24 -1.81
CA ILE A 140 -5.04 16.52 -1.40
C ILE A 140 -5.00 16.86 0.10
N GLY A 141 -5.38 18.09 0.45
CA GLY A 141 -5.49 18.55 1.83
C GLY A 141 -6.94 18.64 2.27
N LEU A 142 -7.22 18.25 3.51
CA LEU A 142 -8.49 18.53 4.18
C LEU A 142 -8.28 19.57 5.27
N VAL A 143 -9.27 20.44 5.45
CA VAL A 143 -9.33 21.44 6.51
C VAL A 143 -10.76 21.50 7.04
N SER A 144 -10.90 21.65 8.36
CA SER A 144 -12.20 21.87 9.01
C SER A 144 -12.47 23.37 9.06
N GLU A 145 -13.59 23.78 8.45
CA GLU A 145 -13.99 25.20 8.37
C GLU A 145 -14.52 25.74 9.70
N ASP A 146 -15.12 24.87 10.51
CA ASP A 146 -15.73 25.18 11.82
C ASP A 146 -14.78 24.91 13.01
N GLY A 147 -13.61 24.31 12.75
CA GLY A 147 -12.64 23.92 13.78
C GLY A 147 -13.05 22.73 14.64
N SER A 148 -14.11 22.00 14.27
CA SER A 148 -14.60 20.83 15.03
C SER A 148 -13.70 19.60 14.92
N MET A 149 -12.87 19.53 13.87
CA MET A 149 -11.97 18.41 13.62
C MET A 149 -10.51 18.82 13.75
N GLY A 150 -9.78 18.12 14.62
CA GLY A 150 -8.34 18.22 14.73
C GLY A 150 -7.60 17.55 13.56
N LYS A 151 -6.27 17.67 13.57
CA LYS A 151 -5.42 17.04 12.54
C LYS A 151 -5.62 15.52 12.48
N GLU A 152 -5.71 14.88 13.63
CA GLU A 152 -5.88 13.44 13.78
C GLU A 152 -7.25 12.99 13.25
N ASP A 153 -8.29 13.77 13.49
CA ASP A 153 -9.65 13.48 13.03
C ASP A 153 -9.74 13.56 11.50
N LEU A 154 -9.14 14.60 10.92
CA LEU A 154 -9.05 14.77 9.47
C LEU A 154 -8.20 13.66 8.82
N ALA A 155 -7.05 13.32 9.41
CA ALA A 155 -6.21 12.24 8.93
C ALA A 155 -6.96 10.89 8.98
N ASN A 156 -7.69 10.63 10.07
CA ASN A 156 -8.53 9.45 10.18
C ASN A 156 -9.63 9.42 9.11
N TYR A 157 -10.25 10.57 8.81
CA TYR A 157 -11.25 10.66 7.75
C TYR A 157 -10.67 10.34 6.38
N ILE A 158 -9.47 10.85 6.06
CA ILE A 158 -8.75 10.55 4.80
C ILE A 158 -8.52 9.05 4.69
N VAL A 159 -7.91 8.43 5.69
CA VAL A 159 -7.56 6.99 5.63
C VAL A 159 -8.81 6.12 5.56
N SER A 160 -9.85 6.45 6.34
CA SER A 160 -11.04 5.61 6.46
C SER A 160 -11.99 5.71 5.27
N ASN A 161 -12.11 6.89 4.64
CA ASN A 161 -13.15 7.13 3.63
C ASN A 161 -12.60 7.45 2.23
N MET A 162 -11.40 8.04 2.13
CA MET A 162 -10.89 8.59 0.87
C MET A 162 -9.72 7.80 0.30
N GLN A 163 -8.82 7.27 1.14
CA GLN A 163 -7.60 6.60 0.73
C GLN A 163 -7.91 5.43 -0.22
N ASP A 164 -8.85 4.58 0.16
CA ASP A 164 -9.21 3.38 -0.59
C ASP A 164 -9.73 3.69 -2.00
N PRO A 165 -10.75 4.54 -2.19
CA PRO A 165 -11.17 4.99 -3.52
C PRO A 165 -10.07 5.66 -4.34
N ILE A 166 -9.25 6.51 -3.72
CA ILE A 166 -8.14 7.21 -4.41
C ILE A 166 -7.09 6.19 -4.87
N SER A 167 -6.69 5.26 -4.01
CA SER A 167 -5.67 4.25 -4.32
C SER A 167 -6.06 3.32 -5.48
N ARG A 168 -7.36 3.14 -5.72
CA ARG A 168 -7.91 2.32 -6.81
C ARG A 168 -8.22 3.13 -8.08
N THR A 169 -8.02 4.44 -8.06
CA THR A 169 -8.28 5.29 -9.23
C THR A 169 -7.23 5.04 -10.31
N SER A 170 -7.66 4.89 -11.56
CA SER A 170 -6.76 4.63 -12.69
C SER A 170 -5.68 5.71 -12.80
N GLY A 171 -4.41 5.28 -12.89
CA GLY A 171 -3.25 6.18 -12.94
C GLY A 171 -2.60 6.48 -11.59
N VAL A 172 -3.21 6.09 -10.47
CA VAL A 172 -2.59 6.21 -9.14
C VAL A 172 -1.63 5.03 -8.91
N GLY A 173 -0.35 5.33 -8.72
CA GLY A 173 0.70 4.32 -8.53
C GLY A 173 1.09 4.07 -7.07
N ASP A 174 1.21 5.14 -6.28
CA ASP A 174 1.46 5.11 -4.84
C ASP A 174 0.82 6.33 -4.19
N PHE A 175 0.69 6.31 -2.87
CA PHE A 175 0.17 7.39 -2.05
C PHE A 175 0.92 7.47 -0.73
N GLN A 176 0.97 8.67 -0.16
CA GLN A 176 1.46 8.91 1.18
C GLN A 176 0.43 9.74 1.92
N VAL A 177 0.00 9.25 3.08
CA VAL A 177 -0.89 10.00 3.97
C VAL A 177 -0.05 10.77 4.97
N PHE A 178 -0.27 12.08 5.06
CA PHE A 178 0.37 12.95 6.05
C PHE A 178 -0.39 12.91 7.39
N GLY A 179 -0.38 11.75 8.03
CA GLY A 179 -1.11 11.47 9.27
C GLY A 179 -1.35 9.97 9.41
N SER A 180 -2.28 9.58 10.28
CA SER A 180 -2.66 8.18 10.45
C SER A 180 -4.15 8.04 10.73
N GLN A 181 -4.69 6.85 10.48
CA GLN A 181 -5.99 6.47 11.05
C GLN A 181 -5.94 6.43 12.58
N TYR A 182 -7.11 6.40 13.20
CA TYR A 182 -7.20 6.15 14.63
C TYR A 182 -6.62 4.78 14.99
N ALA A 183 -6.04 4.74 16.18
CA ALA A 183 -5.60 3.54 16.84
C ALA A 183 -6.06 3.59 18.29
N MET A 184 -6.44 2.45 18.86
CA MET A 184 -6.71 2.34 20.29
C MET A 184 -5.38 2.51 21.05
N ARG A 185 -5.16 3.69 21.63
CA ARG A 185 -3.93 4.01 22.37
C ARG A 185 -4.12 3.69 23.85
N ILE A 186 -3.36 2.72 24.35
CA ILE A 186 -3.36 2.33 25.76
C ILE A 186 -2.10 2.89 26.41
N TRP A 187 -2.26 4.00 27.14
CA TRP A 187 -1.17 4.66 27.85
C TRP A 187 -1.01 4.04 29.23
N LEU A 188 0.07 3.28 29.42
CA LEU A 188 0.35 2.59 30.67
C LEU A 188 0.88 3.56 31.73
N ASP A 189 0.27 3.55 32.91
CA ASP A 189 0.73 4.28 34.09
C ASP A 189 1.63 3.35 34.94
N PRO A 190 2.95 3.60 35.00
CA PRO A 190 3.88 2.72 35.69
C PRO A 190 3.64 2.68 37.21
N ALA A 191 3.15 3.77 37.81
CA ALA A 191 2.87 3.80 39.24
C ALA A 191 1.67 2.92 39.59
N LYS A 192 0.61 2.98 38.77
CA LYS A 192 -0.56 2.09 38.94
C LYS A 192 -0.20 0.64 38.70
N LEU A 193 0.56 0.33 37.64
CA LEU A 193 1.00 -1.04 37.37
C LEU A 193 1.76 -1.64 38.56
N ASN A 194 2.69 -0.89 39.15
CA ASN A 194 3.44 -1.35 40.32
C ASN A 194 2.57 -1.60 41.55
N ASN A 195 1.55 -0.75 41.79
CA ASN A 195 0.61 -0.92 42.91
C ASN A 195 -0.20 -2.22 42.81
N PHE A 196 -0.46 -2.71 41.59
CA PHE A 196 -1.16 -3.97 41.33
C PHE A 196 -0.23 -5.14 41.00
N GLN A 197 1.10 -4.96 41.14
CA GLN A 197 2.11 -5.95 40.78
C GLN A 197 1.98 -6.46 39.32
N LEU A 198 1.56 -5.57 38.41
CA LEU A 198 1.40 -5.84 37.00
C LEU A 198 2.59 -5.32 36.19
N THR A 199 2.85 -5.98 35.06
CA THR A 199 3.85 -5.56 34.07
C THR A 199 3.19 -5.18 32.73
N PRO A 200 3.89 -4.47 31.84
CA PRO A 200 3.40 -4.23 30.48
C PRO A 200 3.10 -5.53 29.70
N VAL A 201 3.81 -6.62 30.02
CA VAL A 201 3.59 -7.94 29.41
C VAL A 201 2.22 -8.49 29.79
N ASP A 202 1.80 -8.32 31.04
CA ASP A 202 0.47 -8.77 31.51
C ASP A 202 -0.65 -8.04 30.77
N VAL A 203 -0.50 -6.72 30.57
CA VAL A 203 -1.48 -5.91 29.81
C VAL A 203 -1.53 -6.35 28.35
N LYS A 204 -0.37 -6.55 27.71
CA LYS A 204 -0.31 -7.07 26.33
C LYS A 204 -1.02 -8.42 26.22
N ASN A 205 -0.77 -9.33 27.17
CA ASN A 205 -1.38 -10.66 27.18
C ASN A 205 -2.90 -10.58 27.40
N ALA A 206 -3.35 -9.71 28.31
CA ALA A 206 -4.77 -9.49 28.57
C ALA A 206 -5.50 -8.98 27.31
N ILE A 207 -4.96 -7.96 26.64
CA ILE A 207 -5.53 -7.44 25.39
C ILE A 207 -5.57 -8.54 24.33
N THR A 208 -4.49 -9.31 24.18
CA THR A 208 -4.39 -10.38 23.18
C THR A 208 -5.33 -11.55 23.48
N ALA A 209 -5.73 -11.76 24.73
CA ALA A 209 -6.67 -12.81 25.13
C ALA A 209 -8.14 -12.37 25.10
N GLN A 210 -8.40 -11.07 25.30
CA GLN A 210 -9.76 -10.52 25.39
C GLN A 210 -10.25 -9.91 24.08
N ASN A 211 -9.39 -9.16 23.37
CA ASN A 211 -9.71 -8.52 22.10
C ASN A 211 -9.44 -9.49 20.93
N VAL A 212 -10.22 -10.57 20.89
CA VAL A 212 -10.07 -11.63 19.88
C VAL A 212 -11.39 -11.93 19.19
N GLN A 213 -11.29 -12.25 17.91
CA GLN A 213 -12.39 -12.84 17.17
C GLN A 213 -12.23 -14.36 17.23
N VAL A 214 -13.17 -15.05 17.89
CA VAL A 214 -13.15 -16.52 18.01
C VAL A 214 -14.09 -17.13 16.98
N SER A 215 -13.63 -18.18 16.29
CA SER A 215 -14.50 -19.03 15.46
C SER A 215 -15.32 -19.94 16.37
N SER A 216 -16.61 -19.64 16.51
CA SER A 216 -17.51 -20.35 17.43
C SER A 216 -18.39 -21.41 16.77
N GLY A 217 -18.22 -21.62 15.47
CA GLY A 217 -18.97 -22.61 14.71
C GLY A 217 -20.43 -22.23 14.49
N GLN A 218 -21.28 -23.25 14.34
CA GLN A 218 -22.69 -23.08 14.04
C GLN A 218 -23.52 -24.22 14.65
N LEU A 219 -24.73 -23.90 15.10
CA LEU A 219 -25.74 -24.87 15.51
C LEU A 219 -26.25 -25.60 14.27
N GLY A 220 -26.36 -26.93 14.34
CA GLY A 220 -26.80 -27.76 13.21
C GLY A 220 -25.82 -27.79 12.03
N GLY A 221 -24.54 -27.50 12.27
CA GLY A 221 -23.48 -27.69 11.28
C GLY A 221 -23.26 -29.17 10.96
N LEU A 222 -22.85 -29.48 9.73
CA LEU A 222 -22.55 -30.85 9.33
C LEU A 222 -21.28 -31.37 10.00
N PRO A 223 -21.24 -32.67 10.38
CA PRO A 223 -22.33 -33.64 10.28
C PRO A 223 -23.42 -33.43 11.35
N SER A 224 -24.68 -33.38 10.93
CA SER A 224 -25.84 -33.14 11.80
C SER A 224 -26.74 -34.37 11.89
N ILE A 225 -27.59 -34.42 12.92
CA ILE A 225 -28.57 -35.50 13.10
C ILE A 225 -29.65 -35.45 12.02
N SER A 226 -30.17 -36.62 11.61
CA SER A 226 -31.25 -36.70 10.63
C SER A 226 -32.51 -35.99 11.16
N GLY A 227 -33.09 -35.11 10.35
CA GLY A 227 -34.23 -34.29 10.74
C GLY A 227 -33.88 -32.91 11.35
N GLN A 228 -32.59 -32.55 11.46
CA GLN A 228 -32.16 -31.23 11.91
C GLN A 228 -32.67 -30.13 10.95
N GLN A 229 -33.62 -29.30 11.40
CA GLN A 229 -34.20 -28.19 10.63
C GLN A 229 -33.53 -26.83 10.89
N LEU A 230 -32.85 -26.66 12.02
CA LEU A 230 -32.21 -25.40 12.41
C LEU A 230 -30.72 -25.42 12.07
N ASN A 231 -30.28 -24.43 11.29
CA ASN A 231 -28.87 -24.10 11.12
C ASN A 231 -28.67 -22.61 11.45
N ALA A 232 -27.78 -22.30 12.37
CA ALA A 232 -27.53 -20.93 12.80
C ALA A 232 -26.07 -20.73 13.24
N THR A 233 -25.44 -19.65 12.77
CA THR A 233 -24.08 -19.29 13.17
C THR A 233 -24.02 -18.89 14.63
N ILE A 234 -23.02 -19.41 15.36
CA ILE A 234 -22.76 -19.00 16.74
C ILE A 234 -21.82 -17.79 16.69
N ILE A 235 -22.27 -16.68 17.27
CA ILE A 235 -21.43 -15.48 17.44
C ILE A 235 -20.77 -15.59 18.82
N GLY A 236 -19.46 -15.84 18.83
CA GLY A 236 -18.65 -15.83 20.05
C GLY A 236 -18.07 -14.47 20.39
N LYS A 237 -16.90 -14.48 21.04
CA LYS A 237 -16.14 -13.25 21.30
C LYS A 237 -15.82 -12.53 19.99
N THR A 238 -16.08 -11.23 19.99
CA THR A 238 -15.78 -10.31 18.90
C THR A 238 -14.73 -9.30 19.34
N ARG A 239 -14.09 -8.65 18.36
CA ARG A 239 -13.14 -7.57 18.65
C ARG A 239 -13.82 -6.40 19.35
N LEU A 240 -13.11 -5.80 20.30
CA LEU A 240 -13.54 -4.60 21.01
C LEU A 240 -13.54 -3.41 20.06
N GLN A 241 -14.51 -2.52 20.23
CA GLN A 241 -14.73 -1.36 19.35
C GLN A 241 -14.65 -0.03 20.09
N THR A 242 -14.92 0.00 21.39
CA THR A 242 -14.93 1.24 22.19
C THR A 242 -13.79 1.29 23.19
N ALA A 243 -13.43 2.51 23.61
CA ALA A 243 -12.42 2.72 24.65
C ALA A 243 -12.87 2.13 25.99
N GLU A 244 -14.16 2.25 26.32
CA GLU A 244 -14.75 1.69 27.55
C GLU A 244 -14.64 0.16 27.58
N GLN A 245 -14.91 -0.50 26.45
CA GLN A 245 -14.74 -1.95 26.33
C GLN A 245 -13.29 -2.38 26.54
N SER A 246 -12.32 -1.57 26.11
CA SER A 246 -10.90 -1.86 26.26
C SER A 246 -10.34 -1.54 27.65
N GLY A 247 -11.06 -0.71 28.42
CA GLY A 247 -10.69 -0.33 29.79
C GLY A 247 -11.26 -1.23 30.89
N ASN A 248 -12.27 -2.04 30.57
CA ASN A 248 -12.88 -3.04 31.46
C ASN A 248 -12.14 -4.38 31.36
#